data_AF-A0A1Z2KY06-F1
#
_entry.id   AF-A0A1Z2KY06-F1
#
_cell.length_a   1.000
_cell.length_b   1.000
_cell.length_c   1.000
_cell.angle_alpha   90.00
_cell.angle_beta   90.00
_cell.angle_gamma   90.00
#
_symmetry.space_group_name_H-M   'P 1'
#
loop_
_entity.id
_entity.type
_entity.pdbx_description
1 polymer ?
#
loop_
_entity_poly.entity_id
_entity_poly.type
_entity_poly.pdbx_seq_one_letter_code
_entity_poly.pdbx_strand_id
1 'polypeptide(L)' 'MMARKMIEQVTCDACAAKGVTSTGVAELTIGSVSYDLCQEHTDRFGAYFADLFGATPAAVAA' A
#
# COMPACT_ATOMS: atom_id res chain seq x y z
N MET A 1 37.37 -4.08 -5.05
CA MET A 1 36.00 -4.47 -5.45
C MET A 1 35.05 -3.33 -5.10
N MET A 2 34.33 -2.76 -6.06
CA MET A 2 33.31 -1.74 -5.80
C MET A 2 32.03 -2.43 -5.30
N ALA A 3 31.69 -2.23 -4.03
CA ALA A 3 30.39 -2.62 -3.50
C ALA A 3 29.30 -1.86 -4.26
N ARG A 4 28.51 -2.55 -5.09
CA ARG A 4 27.34 -1.95 -5.72
C ARG A 4 26.34 -1.64 -4.60
N LYS A 5 26.01 -0.36 -4.41
CA LYS A 5 24.90 0.06 -3.54
C LYS A 5 23.61 -0.49 -4.18
N MET A 6 23.10 -1.60 -3.66
CA MET A 6 21.77 -2.08 -4.05
C MET A 6 20.76 -1.13 -3.41
N ILE A 7 19.99 -0.44 -4.25
CA ILE A 7 18.80 0.27 -3.81
C ILE A 7 17.75 -0.82 -3.68
N GLU A 8 17.36 -1.17 -2.45
CA GLU A 8 16.23 -2.06 -2.21
C GLU A 8 14.99 -1.40 -2.81
N GLN A 9 14.51 -1.97 -3.91
CA GLN A 9 13.30 -1.49 -4.56
C GLN A 9 12.11 -2.11 -3.84
N VAL A 10 11.38 -1.27 -3.12
CA VAL A 10 10.08 -1.63 -2.54
C VAL A 10 9.15 -1.99 -3.68
N THR A 11 8.59 -3.20 -3.65
CA THR A 11 7.76 -3.76 -4.72
C THR A 11 6.31 -3.78 -4.25
N CYS A 12 5.39 -3.42 -5.13
CA CYS A 12 3.97 -3.51 -4.80
C CYS A 12 3.55 -4.97 -4.62
N ASP A 13 3.08 -5.32 -3.42
CA ASP A 13 2.67 -6.67 -3.05
C ASP A 13 1.49 -7.17 -3.89
N ALA A 14 0.53 -6.29 -4.18
CA ALA A 14 -0.64 -6.62 -4.99
C ALA A 14 -0.27 -6.91 -6.46
N CYS A 15 0.74 -6.22 -7.01
CA CYS A 15 1.30 -6.55 -8.32
C CYS A 15 2.10 -7.86 -8.26
N ALA A 16 2.93 -8.04 -7.22
CA ALA A 16 3.76 -9.22 -7.04
C ALA A 16 2.94 -10.50 -6.97
N ALA A 17 1.77 -10.46 -6.30
CA ALA A 17 0.82 -11.57 -6.25
C ALA A 17 0.32 -12.02 -7.64
N LYS A 18 0.40 -11.15 -8.66
CA LYS A 18 0.04 -11.43 -10.06
C LYS A 18 1.25 -11.73 -10.95
N GLY A 19 2.45 -11.85 -10.38
CA GLY A 19 3.69 -12.00 -11.13
C GLY A 19 4.12 -10.74 -11.88
N VAL A 20 3.57 -9.58 -11.52
CA VAL A 20 3.91 -8.28 -12.12
C VAL A 20 4.77 -7.49 -11.16
N THR A 21 5.82 -6.84 -11.66
CA THR A 21 6.66 -5.95 -10.87
C THR A 21 6.20 -4.51 -11.05
N SER A 22 5.90 -3.83 -9.95
CA SER A 22 5.65 -2.38 -9.91
C SER A 22 6.27 -1.78 -8.67
N THR A 23 6.71 -0.53 -8.74
CA THR A 23 7.35 0.17 -7.62
C THR A 23 6.31 0.54 -6.58
N GLY A 24 6.53 0.11 -5.33
CA GLY A 24 5.77 0.58 -4.18
C GLY A 24 6.12 2.03 -3.88
N VAL A 25 5.09 2.85 -3.65
CA VAL A 25 5.20 4.29 -3.35
C VAL A 25 4.49 4.67 -2.05
N ALA A 26 3.69 3.78 -1.49
CA ALA A 26 2.98 3.95 -0.24
C ALA A 26 2.89 2.63 0.53
N GLU A 27 2.80 2.71 1.86
CA GLU A 27 2.54 1.58 2.74
C GLU A 27 1.09 1.65 3.25
N LEU A 28 0.36 0.55 3.17
CA LEU A 28 -0.93 0.36 3.83
C LEU A 28 -0.73 -0.54 5.05
N THR A 29 -1.05 -0.04 6.24
CA THR A 29 -1.00 -0.82 7.47
C THR A 29 -2.40 -1.16 7.95
N ILE A 30 -2.66 -2.45 8.22
CA ILE A 30 -3.90 -2.97 8.80
C ILE A 30 -3.55 -3.82 10.01
N GLY A 31 -3.80 -3.30 11.22
CA GLY A 31 -3.40 -3.97 12.45
C GLY A 31 -1.88 -4.12 12.54
N SER A 32 -1.38 -5.35 12.52
CA SER A 32 0.06 -5.66 12.56
C SER A 32 0.64 -6.05 11.20
N VAL A 33 -0.11 -5.88 10.11
CA VAL A 33 0.31 -6.26 8.76
C VAL A 33 0.48 -5.00 7.92
N SER A 34 1.61 -4.90 7.24
CA SER A 34 1.93 -3.83 6.29
C SER A 34 1.98 -4.38 4.87
N TYR A 35 1.54 -3.56 3.91
CA TYR A 35 1.55 -3.86 2.49
C TYR A 35 2.16 -2.71 1.73
N ASP A 36 3.08 -3.02 0.81
CA ASP A 36 3.65 -2.05 -0.10
C ASP A 36 2.79 -1.93 -1.36
N LEU A 37 2.38 -0.71 -1.69
CA LEU A 37 1.42 -0.43 -2.76
C LEU A 37 2.00 0.54 -3.78
N CYS A 38 1.79 0.24 -5.07
CA CYS A 38 1.95 1.22 -6.14
C CYS A 38 0.77 2.21 -6.13
N GLN A 39 0.91 3.33 -6.84
CA GLN A 39 -0.11 4.40 -6.85
C GLN A 39 -1.51 3.87 -7.19
N GLU A 40 -1.62 3.01 -8.23
CA GLU A 40 -2.90 2.44 -8.64
C GLU A 40 -3.59 1.67 -7.50
N HIS A 41 -2.85 0.83 -6.77
CA HIS A 41 -3.41 0.05 -5.69
C HIS A 41 -3.73 0.93 -4.47
N THR A 42 -2.90 1.95 -4.19
CA THR A 42 -3.19 2.96 -3.16
C THR A 42 -4.52 3.66 -3.42
N ASP A 43 -4.75 4.13 -4.66
CA ASP A 43 -5.98 4.83 -5.03
C ASP A 43 -7.21 3.92 -4.90
N ARG A 44 -7.07 2.64 -5.28
CA ARG A 44 -8.15 1.65 -5.18
C ARG A 44 -8.50 1.31 -3.74
N PHE A 45 -7.50 1.09 -2.88
CA PHE A 45 -7.74 0.87 -1.45
C PHE A 45 -8.32 2.13 -0.79
N GLY A 46 -7.83 3.31 -1.17
CA GLY A 46 -8.36 4.59 -0.71
C GLY A 46 -9.85 4.75 -1.06
N ALA A 47 -10.23 4.47 -2.30
CA ALA A 47 -11.64 4.50 -2.72
C ALA A 47 -12.50 3.46 -1.98
N TYR A 48 -11.98 2.25 -1.78
CA TYR A 48 -12.66 1.20 -1.03
C TYR A 48 -12.92 1.61 0.43
N PHE A 49 -11.93 2.17 1.12
CA PHE A 49 -12.11 2.65 2.49
C PHE A 49 -12.98 3.91 2.56
N ALA A 50 -12.91 4.79 1.57
CA ALA A 50 -13.82 5.93 1.48
C ALA A 50 -15.28 5.49 1.28
N ASP A 51 -15.54 4.42 0.53
CA ASP A 51 -16.88 3.84 0.40
C ASP A 51 -17.35 3.20 1.72
N LEU A 52 -16.48 2.37 2.34
CA LEU A 52 -16.80 1.70 3.60
C LEU A 52 -17.03 2.65 4.77
N PHE A 53 -16.20 3.69 4.90
CA PHE A 53 -16.16 4.56 6.08
C PHE A 53 -16.68 5.97 5.81
N GLY A 54 -16.71 6.43 4.57
CA GLY A 54 -17.14 7.79 4.21
C GLY A 54 -18.65 8.04 4.35
N ALA A 55 -19.46 7.00 4.50
CA ALA A 55 -20.89 7.12 4.81
C ALA A 55 -21.19 7.27 6.32
N THR A 56 -20.17 7.22 7.19
CA THR A 56 -20.38 7.25 8.66
C THR A 56 -19.81 8.54 9.26
N PRO A 57 -20.61 9.36 9.98
CA PRO A 57 -20.09 10.53 10.68
C PRO A 57 -19.07 10.08 11.73
N ALA A 58 -17.95 10.80 11.82
CA ALA A 58 -16.91 10.57 12.81
C ALA A 58 -17.50 10.54 14.24
N ALA A 59 -17.76 9.34 14.76
CA ALA A 59 -18.22 9.15 16.13
C ALA A 59 -17.85 7.75 16.65
N VAL A 60 -16.58 7.60 17.03
CA VAL A 60 -16.13 6.78 18.16
C VAL A 60 -14.80 7.42 18.61
N ALA A 61 -14.84 8.51 19.39
CA ALA A 61 -15.02 8.57 20.85
C ALA A 61 -13.73 8.24 21.63
N ALA A 62 -13.22 9.29 22.29
CA ALA A 62 -12.48 9.44 23.55
C ALA A 62 -11.68 8.26 24.13
#